data_AF-A0A382CGL8-F1
#
_entry.id   AF-A0A382CGL8-F1
#
_cell.length_a   1.000
_cell.length_b   1.000
_cell.length_c   1.000
_cell.angle_alpha   90.00
_cell.angle_beta   90.00
_cell.angle_gamma   90.00
#
_symmetry.space_group_name_H-M   'P 1'
#
loop_
_entity.id
_entity.type
_entity.pdbx_description
1 polymer ?
#
loop_
_entity_poly.entity_id
_entity_poly.type
_entity_poly.pdbx_seq_one_letter_code
_entity_poly.pdbx_strand_id
1 'polypeptide(L)'
;MSETNFQKWLELTTDLAEKTIKNYLGAISKIDSNLAEQNIVQMSLEELDSVESLEQIKKDYFSNPENKKMDETGNQMYSAAFNKFISYKDSQGSKPLGNQGIVYILSNPAMPGLVKVGKTINLEERLKSLFSSGVPLPFRCVYAKKVKDYNLVERKLHRGLKSHRENENREFFRIAEEEIINFLELVEGEDVTPREDQFEDKVDEVAFQKATRIGQRFNFEMVDISKGSVLTFIRDEQVSCKVISNNRVEFEGENHSLSSAALIATNRMGFKWKSIAGPLNWMYEGEVLDVRRSRLESSD
;
A
#
# COMPACT_ATOMS: atom_id res chain seq x y z
N MET A 1 20.53 4.14 20.97
CA MET A 1 21.06 2.99 20.21
C MET A 1 20.75 3.26 18.75
N SER A 2 21.71 3.09 17.85
CA SER A 2 21.46 3.20 16.41
C SER A 2 20.50 2.11 15.99
N GLU A 3 19.48 2.48 15.22
CA GLU A 3 18.53 1.55 14.63
C GLU A 3 19.26 0.53 13.74
N THR A 4 18.98 -0.77 13.92
CA THR A 4 19.60 -1.83 13.10
C THR A 4 18.94 -1.90 11.72
N ASN A 5 19.63 -2.45 10.71
CA ASN A 5 19.03 -2.67 9.39
C ASN A 5 17.82 -3.61 9.48
N PHE A 6 17.87 -4.64 10.32
CA PHE A 6 16.72 -5.52 10.50
C PHE A 6 15.51 -4.79 11.11
N GLN A 7 15.72 -3.90 12.09
CA GLN A 7 14.66 -3.05 12.62
C GLN A 7 14.04 -2.19 11.52
N LYS A 8 14.87 -1.45 10.77
CA LYS A 8 14.41 -0.61 9.65
C LYS A 8 13.62 -1.41 8.63
N TRP A 9 14.10 -2.61 8.29
CA TRP A 9 13.41 -3.49 7.35
C TRP A 9 12.03 -3.85 7.86
N LEU A 10 11.90 -4.31 9.12
CA LEU A 10 10.61 -4.64 9.72
C LEU A 10 9.63 -3.47 9.67
N GLU A 11 10.08 -2.27 10.01
CA GLU A 11 9.24 -1.06 9.99
C GLU A 11 8.75 -0.68 8.59
N LEU A 12 9.56 -0.93 7.56
CA LEU A 12 9.29 -0.49 6.19
C LEU A 12 8.54 -1.52 5.35
N THR A 13 8.75 -2.82 5.59
CA THR A 13 8.17 -3.90 4.76
C THR A 13 7.02 -4.64 5.44
N THR A 14 6.83 -4.49 6.75
CA THR A 14 5.79 -5.23 7.50
C THR A 14 4.79 -4.31 8.20
N ASP A 15 3.58 -4.81 8.49
CA ASP A 15 2.57 -4.12 9.30
C ASP A 15 2.66 -4.47 10.80
N LEU A 16 3.86 -4.85 11.27
CA LEU A 16 4.07 -5.22 12.67
C LEU A 16 3.99 -3.99 13.57
N ALA A 17 3.30 -4.14 14.71
CA ALA A 17 3.30 -3.12 15.76
C ALA A 17 4.71 -2.96 16.36
N GLU A 18 5.03 -1.74 16.83
CA GLU A 18 6.33 -1.41 17.42
C GLU A 18 6.73 -2.37 18.57
N LYS A 19 5.76 -2.77 19.39
CA LYS A 19 5.97 -3.77 20.45
C LYS A 19 6.43 -5.12 19.88
N THR A 20 5.82 -5.57 18.78
CA THR A 20 6.18 -6.84 18.13
C THR A 20 7.57 -6.75 17.49
N ILE A 21 7.91 -5.61 16.87
CA ILE A 21 9.25 -5.35 16.35
C ILE A 21 10.29 -5.46 17.47
N LYS A 22 10.07 -4.77 18.59
CA LYS A 22 10.95 -4.87 19.79
C LYS A 22 11.12 -6.30 20.28
N ASN A 23 10.01 -7.05 20.34
CA ASN A 23 10.04 -8.46 20.73
C ASN A 23 10.86 -9.31 19.75
N TYR A 24 10.73 -9.11 18.44
CA TYR A 24 11.47 -9.86 17.43
C TYR A 24 12.96 -9.52 17.44
N LEU A 25 13.33 -8.26 17.63
CA LEU A 25 14.73 -7.86 17.81
C LEU A 25 15.34 -8.54 19.05
N GLY A 26 14.62 -8.59 20.16
CA GLY A 26 15.05 -9.30 21.36
C GLY A 26 15.17 -10.81 21.15
N ALA A 27 14.25 -11.40 20.38
CA ALA A 27 14.28 -12.81 20.03
C ALA A 27 15.53 -13.15 19.19
N ILE A 28 15.83 -12.39 18.14
CA ILE A 28 17.02 -12.60 17.31
C ILE A 28 18.30 -12.44 18.14
N SER A 29 18.40 -11.39 18.96
CA SER A 29 19.55 -11.19 19.83
C SER A 29 19.77 -12.36 20.81
N LYS A 30 18.68 -12.94 21.33
CA LYS A 30 18.75 -14.10 22.22
C LYS A 30 19.20 -15.36 21.47
N ILE A 31 18.66 -15.58 20.27
CA ILE A 31 19.04 -16.72 19.42
C ILE A 31 20.53 -16.63 19.05
N ASP A 32 20.98 -15.46 18.61
CA ASP A 32 22.38 -15.20 18.25
C ASP A 32 23.33 -15.49 19.44
N SER A 33 22.97 -15.02 20.64
CA SER A 33 23.72 -15.30 21.87
C SER A 33 23.79 -16.81 22.16
N ASN A 34 22.68 -17.52 22.00
CA ASN A 34 22.65 -18.96 22.25
C ASN A 34 23.43 -19.77 21.20
N LEU A 35 23.42 -19.35 19.95
CA LEU A 35 24.22 -19.98 18.89
C LEU A 35 25.73 -19.85 19.18
N ALA A 36 26.16 -18.69 19.67
CA ALA A 36 27.53 -18.47 20.10
C ALA A 36 27.91 -19.31 21.33
N GLU A 37 27.05 -19.34 22.37
CA GLU A 37 27.25 -20.16 23.58
C GLU A 37 27.35 -21.66 23.28
N GLN A 38 26.59 -22.14 22.28
CA GLN A 38 26.55 -23.54 21.87
C GLN A 38 27.64 -23.90 20.84
N ASN A 39 28.52 -22.96 20.45
CA ASN A 39 29.53 -23.12 19.39
C ASN A 39 28.94 -23.62 18.04
N ILE A 40 27.66 -23.33 17.78
CA ILE A 40 26.98 -23.73 16.54
C ILE A 40 27.43 -22.84 15.38
N VAL A 41 27.69 -21.56 15.65
CA VAL A 41 28.21 -20.59 14.67
C VAL A 41 29.31 -19.76 15.34
N GLN A 42 30.46 -19.59 14.68
CA GLN A 42 31.57 -18.75 15.18
C GLN A 42 31.40 -17.25 14.86
N MET A 43 30.41 -16.91 14.04
CA MET A 43 30.07 -15.56 13.56
C MET A 43 28.61 -15.25 13.88
N SER A 44 28.27 -13.96 13.96
CA SER A 44 26.90 -13.51 14.25
C SER A 44 25.94 -13.80 13.09
N LEU A 45 24.65 -13.94 13.38
CA LEU A 45 23.60 -14.11 12.35
C LEU A 45 23.61 -12.98 11.32
N GLU A 46 23.97 -11.76 11.73
CA GLU A 46 24.10 -10.59 10.87
C GLU A 46 25.22 -10.72 9.83
N GLU A 47 26.25 -11.53 10.07
CA GLU A 47 27.36 -11.76 9.14
C GLU A 47 27.05 -12.87 8.12
N LEU A 48 25.95 -13.59 8.30
CA LEU A 48 25.51 -14.63 7.38
C LEU A 48 24.69 -14.04 6.23
N ASP A 49 25.12 -14.33 5.00
CA ASP A 49 24.46 -13.84 3.78
C ASP A 49 23.77 -14.95 2.98
N SER A 50 23.86 -16.20 3.42
CA SER A 50 23.22 -17.34 2.76
C SER A 50 21.90 -17.70 3.41
N VAL A 51 20.80 -17.53 2.66
CA VAL A 51 19.44 -17.93 3.07
C VAL A 51 19.36 -19.42 3.38
N GLU A 52 20.00 -20.27 2.57
CA GLU A 52 20.05 -21.72 2.78
C GLU A 52 20.73 -22.08 4.10
N SER A 53 21.84 -21.39 4.42
CA SER A 53 22.54 -21.57 5.69
C SER A 53 21.70 -21.13 6.88
N LEU A 54 20.97 -20.01 6.76
CA LEU A 54 20.08 -19.53 7.82
C LEU A 54 18.91 -20.48 8.08
N GLU A 55 18.30 -21.05 7.03
CA GLU A 55 17.24 -22.07 7.20
C GLU A 55 17.78 -23.33 7.87
N GLN A 56 18.99 -23.78 7.52
CA GLN A 56 19.62 -24.92 8.17
C GLN A 56 19.93 -24.63 9.65
N ILE A 57 20.51 -23.46 9.96
CA ILE A 57 20.78 -23.03 11.35
C ILE A 57 19.50 -22.97 12.16
N LYS A 58 18.43 -22.39 11.61
CA LYS A 58 17.11 -22.35 12.26
C LYS A 58 16.60 -23.75 12.57
N LYS A 59 16.68 -24.68 11.61
CA LYS A 59 16.27 -26.07 11.80
C LYS A 59 17.06 -26.74 12.92
N ASP A 60 18.37 -26.58 12.93
CA ASP A 60 19.25 -27.18 13.94
C ASP A 60 19.01 -26.54 15.32
N TYR A 61 18.87 -25.22 15.39
CA TYR A 61 18.60 -24.47 16.61
C TYR A 61 17.31 -24.95 17.29
N PHE A 62 16.21 -25.10 16.54
CA PHE A 62 14.92 -25.57 17.08
C PHE A 62 14.79 -27.10 17.17
N SER A 63 15.80 -27.86 16.73
CA SER A 63 15.88 -29.30 17.00
C SER A 63 16.30 -29.60 18.44
N ASN A 64 17.02 -28.66 19.09
CA ASN A 64 17.36 -28.73 20.51
C ASN A 64 16.08 -28.61 21.37
N PRO A 65 15.79 -29.59 22.26
CA PRO A 65 14.61 -29.57 23.12
C PRO A 65 14.45 -28.32 23.98
N GLU A 66 15.56 -27.73 24.47
CA GLU A 66 15.50 -26.53 25.32
C GLU A 66 15.06 -25.30 24.52
N ASN A 67 15.63 -25.10 23.33
CA ASN A 67 15.27 -24.00 22.43
C ASN A 67 13.84 -24.16 21.91
N LYS A 68 13.41 -25.40 21.60
CA LYS A 68 12.03 -25.68 21.21
C LYS A 68 11.05 -25.34 22.34
N LYS A 69 11.34 -25.74 23.57
CA LYS A 69 10.53 -25.39 24.75
C LYS A 69 10.49 -23.89 24.99
N MET A 70 11.60 -23.19 24.76
CA MET A 70 11.66 -21.73 24.83
C MET A 70 10.72 -21.09 23.80
N ASP A 71 10.73 -21.59 22.56
CA ASP A 71 9.83 -21.09 21.50
C ASP A 71 8.36 -21.34 21.84
N GLU A 72 8.03 -22.55 22.30
CA GLU A 72 6.67 -22.91 22.75
C GLU A 72 6.20 -22.00 23.90
N THR A 73 7.06 -21.77 24.90
CA THR A 73 6.74 -20.86 26.04
C THR A 73 6.59 -19.41 25.58
N GLY A 74 7.34 -19.02 24.54
CA GLY A 74 7.26 -17.72 23.89
C GLY A 74 6.13 -17.58 22.87
N ASN A 75 5.19 -18.53 22.80
CA ASN A 75 4.13 -18.58 21.77
C ASN A 75 4.67 -18.48 20.34
N GLN A 76 5.74 -19.23 20.04
CA GLN A 76 6.39 -19.32 18.73
C GLN A 76 7.05 -18.02 18.25
N MET A 77 7.27 -17.06 19.16
CA MET A 77 7.85 -15.76 18.82
C MET A 77 9.28 -15.86 18.27
N TYR A 78 10.08 -16.82 18.73
CA TYR A 78 11.48 -16.94 18.32
C TYR A 78 11.59 -17.49 16.90
N SER A 79 10.81 -18.54 16.59
CA SER A 79 10.77 -19.09 15.23
C SER A 79 10.13 -18.10 14.25
N ALA A 80 9.10 -17.36 14.66
CA ALA A 80 8.51 -16.29 13.85
C ALA A 80 9.48 -15.14 13.57
N ALA A 81 10.26 -14.71 14.58
CA ALA A 81 11.30 -13.70 14.42
C ALA A 81 12.40 -14.19 13.47
N PHE A 82 12.86 -15.44 13.62
CA PHE A 82 13.86 -16.05 12.73
C PHE A 82 13.36 -16.09 11.28
N ASN A 83 12.10 -16.47 11.03
CA ASN A 83 11.52 -16.42 9.69
C ASN A 83 11.58 -15.01 9.08
N LYS A 84 11.27 -13.97 9.86
CA LYS A 84 11.38 -12.58 9.40
C LYS A 84 12.82 -12.16 9.12
N PHE A 85 13.77 -12.64 9.93
CA PHE A 85 15.18 -12.40 9.70
C PHE A 85 15.67 -13.04 8.40
N ILE A 86 15.22 -14.26 8.11
CA ILE A 86 15.50 -14.94 6.83
C ILE A 86 14.91 -14.14 5.66
N SER A 87 13.65 -13.70 5.74
CA SER A 87 13.04 -12.85 4.70
C SER A 87 13.77 -11.51 4.52
N TYR A 88 14.26 -10.92 5.60
CA TYR A 88 15.11 -9.72 5.55
C TYR A 88 16.39 -10.00 4.75
N LYS A 89 17.09 -11.09 5.07
CA LYS A 89 18.33 -11.48 4.39
C LYS A 89 18.13 -11.84 2.92
N ASP A 90 17.03 -12.51 2.61
CA ASP A 90 16.64 -12.85 1.23
C ASP A 90 16.35 -11.58 0.40
N SER A 91 15.61 -10.62 0.97
CA SER A 91 15.18 -9.42 0.25
C SER A 91 16.22 -8.29 0.17
N GLN A 92 17.10 -8.13 1.16
CA GLN A 92 18.08 -7.04 1.21
C GLN A 92 19.54 -7.47 1.08
N GLY A 93 19.87 -8.74 1.35
CA GLY A 93 21.25 -9.20 1.51
C GLY A 93 22.02 -8.40 2.57
N SER A 94 23.30 -8.13 2.31
CA SER A 94 24.19 -7.35 3.19
C SER A 94 24.19 -5.83 2.91
N LYS A 95 23.28 -5.32 2.07
CA LYS A 95 23.23 -3.88 1.74
C LYS A 95 22.67 -3.07 2.91
N PRO A 96 23.36 -1.99 3.35
CA PRO A 96 22.84 -1.12 4.39
C PRO A 96 21.61 -0.35 3.91
N LEU A 97 20.61 -0.22 4.80
CA LEU A 97 19.39 0.52 4.51
C LEU A 97 19.64 2.02 4.67
N GLY A 98 19.80 2.69 3.52
CA GLY A 98 19.89 4.14 3.41
C GLY A 98 18.53 4.83 3.49
N ASN A 99 18.50 6.13 3.22
CA ASN A 99 17.27 6.94 3.21
C ASN A 99 16.48 6.84 1.90
N GLN A 100 17.00 6.12 0.91
CA GLN A 100 16.32 5.90 -0.37
C GLN A 100 15.24 4.84 -0.23
N GLY A 101 14.11 5.05 -0.89
CA GLY A 101 12.95 4.16 -0.78
C GLY A 101 11.78 4.68 -1.57
N ILE A 102 10.61 4.10 -1.36
CA ILE A 102 9.39 4.35 -2.11
C ILE A 102 8.38 5.03 -1.19
N VAL A 103 7.80 6.13 -1.64
CA VAL A 103 6.58 6.71 -1.05
C VAL A 103 5.43 6.33 -1.96
N TYR A 104 4.35 5.81 -1.37
CA TYR A 104 3.22 5.26 -2.12
C TYR A 104 1.90 5.88 -1.66
N ILE A 105 0.92 5.81 -2.56
CA ILE A 105 -0.48 6.12 -2.32
C ILE A 105 -1.27 4.85 -2.63
N LEU A 106 -2.02 4.36 -1.65
CA LEU A 106 -2.89 3.20 -1.81
C LEU A 106 -4.36 3.59 -1.66
N SER A 107 -5.22 2.90 -2.39
CA SER A 107 -6.66 2.95 -2.19
C SER A 107 -7.24 1.55 -2.01
N ASN A 108 -8.44 1.51 -1.41
CA ASN A 108 -9.13 0.26 -1.13
C ASN A 108 -10.61 0.41 -1.50
N PRO A 109 -11.19 -0.45 -2.35
CA PRO A 109 -12.60 -0.35 -2.73
C PRO A 109 -13.60 -0.47 -1.58
N ALA A 110 -13.21 -1.08 -0.44
CA ALA A 110 -14.04 -1.11 0.76
C ALA A 110 -14.02 0.21 1.55
N MET A 111 -13.11 1.13 1.20
CA MET A 111 -12.97 2.46 1.80
C MET A 111 -12.89 3.54 0.69
N PRO A 112 -13.95 3.74 -0.13
CA PRO A 112 -13.93 4.72 -1.22
C PRO A 112 -13.64 6.14 -0.72
N GLY A 113 -12.86 6.90 -1.49
CA GLY A 113 -12.46 8.28 -1.15
C GLY A 113 -11.42 8.38 -0.02
N LEU A 114 -10.98 7.25 0.55
CA LEU A 114 -9.95 7.20 1.56
C LEU A 114 -8.65 6.62 0.99
N VAL A 115 -7.56 7.36 1.15
CA VAL A 115 -6.24 6.98 0.64
C VAL A 115 -5.25 6.77 1.78
N LYS A 116 -4.43 5.73 1.69
CA LYS A 116 -3.30 5.50 2.59
C LYS A 116 -2.04 6.06 1.96
N VAL A 117 -1.33 6.94 2.67
CA VAL A 117 -0.02 7.44 2.26
C VAL A 117 1.04 6.83 3.16
N GLY A 118 1.97 6.08 2.57
CA GLY A 118 3.01 5.42 3.34
C GLY A 118 4.34 5.34 2.60
N LYS A 119 5.27 4.63 3.22
CA LYS A 119 6.64 4.44 2.74
C LYS A 119 7.07 2.99 2.88
N THR A 120 8.02 2.58 2.04
CA THR A 120 8.62 1.24 2.05
C THR A 120 9.93 1.23 1.28
N ILE A 121 10.69 0.15 1.41
CA ILE A 121 11.85 -0.20 0.59
C ILE A 121 11.55 -1.35 -0.38
N ASN A 122 10.43 -2.06 -0.14
CA ASN A 122 9.91 -3.12 -0.99
C ASN A 122 8.38 -2.99 -1.09
N LEU A 123 7.89 -2.52 -2.23
CA LEU A 123 6.47 -2.22 -2.42
C LEU A 123 5.60 -3.48 -2.43
N GLU A 124 6.07 -4.55 -3.07
CA GLU A 124 5.33 -5.81 -3.19
C GLU A 124 5.13 -6.46 -1.81
N GLU A 125 6.21 -6.61 -1.03
CA GLU A 125 6.12 -7.15 0.33
C GLU A 125 5.23 -6.29 1.21
N ARG A 126 5.33 -4.96 1.07
CA ARG A 126 4.51 -4.02 1.84
C ARG A 126 3.02 -4.19 1.53
N LEU A 127 2.64 -4.27 0.26
CA LEU A 127 1.25 -4.49 -0.16
C LEU A 127 0.69 -5.79 0.41
N LYS A 128 1.46 -6.90 0.31
CA LYS A 128 1.11 -8.19 0.91
C LYS A 128 0.93 -8.08 2.43
N SER A 129 1.85 -7.39 3.12
CA SER A 129 1.80 -7.24 4.58
C SER A 129 0.58 -6.44 5.08
N LEU A 130 0.09 -5.50 4.27
CA LEU A 130 -1.03 -4.62 4.61
C LEU A 130 -2.39 -5.31 4.41
N PHE A 131 -2.47 -6.34 3.58
CA PHE A 131 -3.69 -7.15 3.44
C PHE A 131 -3.76 -8.21 4.54
N SER A 132 -3.92 -7.74 5.78
CA SER A 132 -4.09 -8.58 6.97
C SER A 132 -5.56 -8.89 7.23
N SER A 133 -5.85 -9.78 8.18
CA SER A 133 -7.22 -10.22 8.51
C SER A 133 -8.17 -9.09 8.93
N GLY A 134 -7.64 -7.92 9.31
CA GLY A 134 -8.42 -6.73 9.66
C GLY A 134 -8.79 -5.85 8.46
N VAL A 135 -8.28 -6.14 7.26
CA VAL A 135 -8.53 -5.37 6.04
C VAL A 135 -9.42 -6.19 5.10
N PRO A 136 -10.62 -5.71 4.74
CA PRO A 136 -11.61 -6.53 4.05
C PRO A 136 -11.29 -6.86 2.59
N LEU A 137 -10.42 -6.07 1.94
CA LEU A 137 -10.01 -6.23 0.55
C LEU A 137 -8.54 -5.82 0.40
N PRO A 138 -7.81 -6.32 -0.62
CA PRO A 138 -6.45 -5.88 -0.88
C PRO A 138 -6.41 -4.41 -1.32
N PHE A 139 -5.26 -3.78 -1.07
CA PHE A 139 -5.00 -2.42 -1.51
C PHE A 139 -4.55 -2.39 -2.98
N ARG A 140 -5.02 -1.39 -3.71
CA ARG A 140 -4.45 -0.98 -4.99
C ARG A 140 -3.39 0.07 -4.75
N CYS A 141 -2.21 -0.10 -5.36
CA CYS A 141 -1.23 0.97 -5.47
C CYS A 141 -1.62 1.87 -6.64
N VAL A 142 -2.12 3.07 -6.34
CA VAL A 142 -2.52 4.03 -7.39
C VAL A 142 -1.36 4.88 -7.85
N TYR A 143 -0.35 5.06 -7.00
CA TYR A 143 0.89 5.73 -7.34
C TYR A 143 2.01 5.32 -6.38
N ALA A 144 3.22 5.17 -6.89
CA ALA A 144 4.42 4.96 -6.09
C ALA A 144 5.64 5.63 -6.73
N LYS A 145 6.41 6.34 -5.92
CA LYS A 145 7.60 7.05 -6.37
C LYS A 145 8.80 6.69 -5.52
N LYS A 146 9.87 6.25 -6.18
CA LYS A 146 11.17 6.00 -5.56
C LYS A 146 11.93 7.32 -5.43
N VAL A 147 12.26 7.69 -4.21
CA VAL A 147 12.84 8.99 -3.84
C VAL A 147 14.14 8.82 -3.04
N LYS A 148 14.93 9.90 -2.98
CA LYS A 148 16.22 9.91 -2.27
C LYS A 148 16.09 9.87 -0.74
N ASP A 149 15.03 10.47 -0.20
CA ASP A 149 14.72 10.52 1.23
C ASP A 149 13.22 10.27 1.46
N TYR A 150 12.84 9.00 1.58
CA TYR A 150 11.43 8.63 1.77
C TYR A 150 10.87 9.16 3.09
N ASN A 151 11.71 9.27 4.13
CA ASN A 151 11.31 9.70 5.47
C ASN A 151 10.97 11.19 5.49
N LEU A 152 11.74 12.01 4.77
CA LEU A 152 11.47 13.43 4.63
C LEU A 152 10.19 13.68 3.82
N VAL A 153 10.03 12.97 2.70
CA VAL A 153 8.89 13.16 1.78
C VAL A 153 7.58 12.75 2.45
N GLU A 154 7.50 11.54 3.01
CA GLU A 154 6.28 11.03 3.65
C GLU A 154 5.88 11.90 4.86
N ARG A 155 6.85 12.27 5.71
CA ARG A 155 6.59 13.16 6.85
C ARG A 155 6.05 14.53 6.42
N LYS A 156 6.55 15.11 5.32
CA LYS A 156 6.06 16.38 4.78
C LYS A 156 4.64 16.24 4.25
N LEU A 157 4.34 15.19 3.50
CA LEU A 157 2.98 14.89 3.02
C LEU A 157 2.00 14.73 4.19
N HIS A 158 2.35 13.91 5.18
CA HIS A 158 1.50 13.70 6.37
C HIS A 158 1.21 14.99 7.12
N ARG A 159 2.21 15.88 7.26
CA ARG A 159 2.02 17.19 7.90
C ARG A 159 1.16 18.13 7.05
N GLY A 160 1.41 18.19 5.74
CA GLY A 160 0.66 19.04 4.81
C GLY A 160 -0.80 18.62 4.68
N LEU A 161 -1.07 17.32 4.79
CA LEU A 161 -2.41 16.72 4.66
C LEU A 161 -3.11 16.51 6.01
N LYS A 162 -2.61 17.10 7.11
CA LYS A 162 -3.14 16.85 8.46
C LYS A 162 -4.66 17.09 8.57
N SER A 163 -5.19 18.12 7.90
CA SER A 163 -6.62 18.46 7.91
C SER A 163 -7.51 17.41 7.23
N HIS A 164 -6.94 16.59 6.35
CA HIS A 164 -7.65 15.53 5.63
C HIS A 164 -7.52 14.17 6.33
N ARG A 165 -6.78 14.07 7.43
CA ARG A 165 -6.53 12.81 8.14
C ARG A 165 -7.75 12.42 8.98
N GLU A 166 -8.32 11.24 8.73
CA GLU A 166 -9.52 10.76 9.44
C GLU A 166 -9.26 10.42 10.92
N ASN A 167 -8.07 9.90 11.21
CA ASN A 167 -7.66 9.55 12.55
C ASN A 167 -6.19 9.95 12.74
N GLU A 168 -5.92 10.81 13.73
CA GLU A 168 -4.59 11.38 13.95
C GLU A 168 -3.49 10.32 14.11
N ASN A 169 -3.85 9.12 14.62
CA ASN A 169 -2.95 7.99 14.86
C ASN A 169 -2.84 7.02 13.66
N ARG A 170 -3.45 7.34 12.52
CA ARG A 170 -3.46 6.51 11.31
C ARG A 170 -3.04 7.32 10.09
N GLU A 171 -2.58 6.60 9.07
CA GLU A 171 -2.02 7.18 7.84
C GLU A 171 -3.06 7.21 6.69
N PHE A 172 -4.33 7.41 7.04
CA PHE A 172 -5.44 7.45 6.10
C PHE A 172 -6.01 8.87 6.00
N PHE A 173 -6.22 9.31 4.76
CA PHE A 173 -6.62 10.66 4.42
C PHE A 173 -7.83 10.63 3.48
N ARG A 174 -8.85 11.43 3.76
CA ARG A 174 -10.02 11.60 2.89
C ARG A 174 -9.77 12.74 1.93
N ILE A 175 -9.26 12.40 0.77
CA ILE A 175 -8.80 13.33 -0.27
C ILE A 175 -8.71 12.56 -1.60
N ALA A 176 -8.88 13.25 -2.72
CA ALA A 176 -8.73 12.65 -4.04
C ALA A 176 -7.28 12.14 -4.25
N GLU A 177 -7.15 10.96 -4.87
CA GLU A 177 -5.85 10.33 -5.15
C GLU A 177 -4.92 11.28 -5.92
N GLU A 178 -5.46 11.96 -6.93
CA GLU A 178 -4.71 12.84 -7.83
C GLU A 178 -4.08 14.04 -7.12
N GLU A 179 -4.72 14.59 -6.09
CA GLU A 179 -4.16 15.71 -5.34
C GLU A 179 -2.83 15.34 -4.68
N ILE A 180 -2.73 14.13 -4.14
CA ILE A 180 -1.48 13.64 -3.54
C ILE A 180 -0.46 13.27 -4.62
N ILE A 181 -0.91 12.72 -5.74
CA ILE A 181 -0.05 12.41 -6.90
C ILE A 181 0.64 13.68 -7.38
N ASN A 182 -0.11 14.77 -7.59
CA ASN A 182 0.43 16.07 -8.00
C ASN A 182 1.52 16.58 -7.05
N PHE A 183 1.35 16.43 -5.73
CA PHE A 183 2.40 16.80 -4.77
C PHE A 183 3.66 15.92 -4.90
N LEU A 184 3.50 14.61 -5.13
CA LEU A 184 4.62 13.70 -5.32
C LEU A 184 5.32 13.89 -6.66
N GLU A 185 4.62 14.32 -7.70
CA GLU A 185 5.20 14.61 -9.01
C GLU A 185 6.25 15.72 -8.93
N LEU A 186 6.03 16.72 -8.07
CA LEU A 186 6.99 17.79 -7.78
C LEU A 186 8.28 17.33 -7.08
N VAL A 187 8.29 16.14 -6.50
CA VAL A 187 9.46 15.57 -5.81
C VAL A 187 10.34 14.84 -6.82
N GLU A 188 11.65 15.07 -6.83
CA GLU A 188 12.57 14.27 -7.68
C GLU A 188 12.51 12.78 -7.32
N GLY A 189 12.38 11.93 -8.34
CA GLY A 189 12.34 10.49 -8.16
C GLY A 189 11.91 9.75 -9.41
N GLU A 190 11.83 8.43 -9.29
CA GLU A 190 11.41 7.52 -10.36
C GLU A 190 9.98 7.02 -10.07
N ASP A 191 9.08 7.11 -11.05
CA ASP A 191 7.76 6.48 -10.98
C ASP A 191 7.93 4.95 -11.06
N VAL A 192 7.55 4.27 -9.98
CA VAL A 192 7.61 2.81 -9.82
C VAL A 192 6.21 2.23 -9.59
N THR A 193 5.17 2.94 -10.03
CA THR A 193 3.78 2.54 -9.86
C THR A 193 3.52 1.21 -10.57
N PRO A 194 3.04 0.17 -9.85
CA PRO A 194 2.62 -1.08 -10.48
C PRO A 194 1.50 -0.81 -11.49
N ARG A 195 1.66 -1.33 -12.71
CA ARG A 195 0.67 -1.16 -13.78
C ARG A 195 -0.49 -2.14 -13.68
N GLU A 196 -0.46 -3.08 -12.75
CA GLU A 196 -1.50 -4.08 -12.52
C GLU A 196 -1.74 -4.29 -11.03
N ASP A 197 -2.96 -4.70 -10.70
CA ASP A 197 -3.31 -5.10 -9.33
C ASP A 197 -2.73 -6.47 -9.03
N GLN A 198 -2.22 -6.65 -7.80
CA GLN A 198 -1.73 -7.92 -7.30
C GLN A 198 -2.75 -8.51 -6.32
N PHE A 199 -3.13 -9.76 -6.56
CA PHE A 199 -4.07 -10.51 -5.73
C PHE A 199 -3.42 -11.83 -5.31
N GLU A 200 -3.71 -12.30 -4.09
CA GLU A 200 -3.22 -13.59 -3.61
C GLU A 200 -3.93 -14.74 -4.33
N ASP A 201 -5.26 -14.63 -4.47
CA ASP A 201 -6.06 -15.60 -5.18
C ASP A 201 -7.16 -14.97 -6.06
N LYS A 202 -7.90 -15.83 -6.77
CA LYS A 202 -8.98 -15.40 -7.66
C LYS A 202 -10.21 -14.89 -6.91
N VAL A 203 -10.43 -15.35 -5.68
CA VAL A 203 -11.56 -14.93 -4.85
C VAL A 203 -11.41 -13.47 -4.47
N ASP A 204 -10.21 -13.07 -4.04
CA ASP A 204 -9.86 -11.69 -3.73
C ASP A 204 -10.03 -10.77 -4.93
N GLU A 205 -9.55 -11.18 -6.10
CA GLU A 205 -9.70 -10.41 -7.34
C GLU A 205 -11.19 -10.14 -7.65
N VAL A 206 -12.04 -11.16 -7.54
CA VAL A 206 -13.47 -11.04 -7.81
C VAL A 206 -14.16 -10.15 -6.77
N ALA A 207 -13.81 -10.30 -5.49
CA ALA A 207 -14.34 -9.48 -4.41
C ALA A 207 -13.96 -8.01 -4.59
N PHE A 208 -12.69 -7.74 -4.91
CA PHE A 208 -12.16 -6.40 -5.20
C PHE A 208 -12.91 -5.74 -6.36
N GLN A 209 -13.08 -6.45 -7.48
CA GLN A 209 -13.80 -5.90 -8.65
C GLN A 209 -15.27 -5.61 -8.34
N LYS A 210 -15.92 -6.50 -7.59
CA LYS A 210 -17.32 -6.31 -7.17
C LYS A 210 -17.45 -5.08 -6.27
N ALA A 211 -16.59 -4.95 -5.26
CA ALA A 211 -16.60 -3.80 -4.36
C ALA A 211 -16.31 -2.50 -5.10
N THR A 212 -15.37 -2.49 -6.05
CA THR A 212 -15.05 -1.32 -6.87
C THR A 212 -16.26 -0.82 -7.66
N ARG A 213 -17.09 -1.74 -8.17
CA ARG A 213 -18.32 -1.39 -8.91
C ARG A 213 -19.46 -0.93 -8.01
N ILE A 214 -19.57 -1.50 -6.80
CA ILE A 214 -20.67 -1.21 -5.87
C ILE A 214 -20.40 0.02 -5.01
N GLY A 215 -19.15 0.21 -4.60
CA GLY A 215 -18.73 1.19 -3.59
C GLY A 215 -19.10 2.62 -3.93
N GLN A 216 -19.39 2.91 -5.20
CA GLN A 216 -19.86 4.21 -5.66
C GLN A 216 -21.04 4.10 -6.62
N ARG A 217 -22.17 3.55 -6.16
CA ARG A 217 -23.45 3.78 -6.83
C ARG A 217 -23.65 5.28 -6.97
N PHE A 218 -23.88 5.72 -8.21
CA PHE A 218 -23.86 7.12 -8.57
C PHE A 218 -24.88 7.37 -9.68
N ASN A 219 -25.58 8.50 -9.56
CA ASN A 219 -26.35 9.09 -10.64
C ASN A 219 -26.05 10.60 -10.67
N PHE A 220 -26.20 11.22 -11.84
CA PHE A 220 -25.82 12.61 -12.04
C PHE A 220 -26.76 13.61 -11.35
N GLU A 221 -28.04 13.24 -11.20
CA GLU A 221 -29.03 14.06 -10.48
C GLU A 221 -28.64 14.28 -9.01
N MET A 222 -28.07 13.28 -8.33
CA MET A 222 -27.58 13.38 -6.94
C MET A 222 -26.47 14.43 -6.76
N VAL A 223 -25.84 14.88 -7.84
CA VAL A 223 -24.77 15.89 -7.80
C VAL A 223 -25.05 17.12 -8.65
N ASP A 224 -26.33 17.35 -8.96
CA ASP A 224 -26.81 18.48 -9.77
C ASP A 224 -26.13 18.59 -11.15
N ILE A 225 -25.82 17.45 -11.77
CA ILE A 225 -25.23 17.41 -13.12
C ILE A 225 -26.31 17.06 -14.13
N SER A 226 -26.58 18.00 -15.03
CA SER A 226 -27.60 17.85 -16.07
C SER A 226 -27.08 17.11 -17.30
N LYS A 227 -28.00 16.48 -18.04
CA LYS A 227 -27.69 15.90 -19.36
C LYS A 227 -27.11 16.97 -20.28
N GLY A 228 -26.04 16.63 -20.99
CA GLY A 228 -25.31 17.52 -21.87
C GLY A 228 -24.05 18.12 -21.25
N SER A 229 -23.90 18.03 -19.92
CA SER A 229 -22.69 18.46 -19.21
C SER A 229 -21.46 17.69 -19.67
N VAL A 230 -20.30 18.36 -19.67
CA VAL A 230 -19.00 17.76 -20.01
C VAL A 230 -18.22 17.52 -18.73
N LEU A 231 -17.63 16.33 -18.62
CA LEU A 231 -16.78 15.91 -17.51
C LEU A 231 -15.35 15.73 -18.02
N THR A 232 -14.37 16.10 -17.22
CA THR A 232 -12.95 15.91 -17.54
C THR A 232 -12.35 14.78 -16.72
N PHE A 233 -11.45 14.01 -17.31
CA PHE A 233 -10.78 12.90 -16.63
C PHE A 233 -9.69 13.45 -15.72
N ILE A 234 -9.60 12.92 -14.50
CA ILE A 234 -8.76 13.51 -13.45
C ILE A 234 -7.24 13.46 -13.77
N ARG A 235 -6.79 12.43 -14.49
CA ARG A 235 -5.37 12.22 -14.83
C ARG A 235 -4.95 12.83 -16.17
N ASP A 236 -5.90 13.31 -16.96
CA ASP A 236 -5.65 13.95 -18.25
C ASP A 236 -6.85 14.84 -18.60
N GLU A 237 -6.70 16.14 -18.41
CA GLU A 237 -7.75 17.12 -18.67
C GLU A 237 -8.14 17.21 -20.17
N GLN A 238 -7.31 16.67 -21.08
CA GLN A 238 -7.65 16.58 -22.50
C GLN A 238 -8.67 15.46 -22.79
N VAL A 239 -8.81 14.51 -21.86
CA VAL A 239 -9.79 13.42 -21.96
C VAL A 239 -11.09 13.87 -21.31
N SER A 240 -12.18 13.84 -22.07
CA SER A 240 -13.50 14.26 -21.60
C SER A 240 -14.61 13.30 -22.04
N CYS A 241 -15.74 13.34 -21.34
CA CYS A 241 -16.96 12.65 -21.72
C CYS A 241 -18.19 13.55 -21.50
N LYS A 242 -19.29 13.27 -22.21
CA LYS A 242 -20.52 14.05 -22.15
C LYS A 242 -21.64 13.26 -21.48
N VAL A 243 -22.34 13.85 -20.52
CA VAL A 243 -23.49 13.21 -19.85
C VAL A 243 -24.65 13.04 -20.84
N ILE A 244 -25.13 11.81 -21.05
CA ILE A 244 -26.22 11.50 -21.98
C ILE A 244 -27.48 10.95 -21.31
N SER A 245 -27.36 10.43 -20.09
CA SER A 245 -28.47 10.04 -19.22
C SER A 245 -28.05 10.18 -17.75
N ASN A 246 -28.96 9.89 -16.81
CA ASN A 246 -28.70 9.99 -15.37
C ASN A 246 -27.58 9.04 -14.87
N ASN A 247 -27.14 8.06 -15.67
CA ASN A 247 -26.08 7.12 -15.29
C ASN A 247 -25.14 6.73 -16.43
N ARG A 248 -25.20 7.43 -17.58
CA ARG A 248 -24.38 7.14 -18.76
C ARG A 248 -23.75 8.40 -19.34
N VAL A 249 -22.59 8.20 -19.93
CA VAL A 249 -21.82 9.21 -20.65
C VAL A 249 -21.57 8.74 -22.09
N GLU A 250 -21.51 9.68 -23.01
CA GLU A 250 -20.88 9.50 -24.31
C GLU A 250 -19.39 9.76 -24.14
N PHE A 251 -18.60 8.73 -24.45
CA PHE A 251 -17.14 8.81 -24.45
C PHE A 251 -16.68 8.33 -25.82
N GLU A 252 -16.02 9.20 -26.57
CA GLU A 252 -15.52 8.90 -27.94
C GLU A 252 -16.59 8.42 -28.92
N GLY A 253 -17.80 8.96 -28.81
CA GLY A 253 -18.93 8.60 -29.66
C GLY A 253 -19.65 7.32 -29.26
N GLU A 254 -19.19 6.62 -28.22
CA GLU A 254 -19.83 5.42 -27.69
C GLU A 254 -20.49 5.64 -26.33
N ASN A 255 -21.52 4.84 -26.05
CA ASN A 255 -22.28 4.91 -24.80
C ASN A 255 -21.59 4.09 -23.70
N HIS A 256 -21.13 4.76 -22.65
CA HIS A 256 -20.37 4.18 -21.54
C HIS A 256 -20.97 4.51 -20.16
N SER A 257 -20.61 3.72 -19.14
CA SER A 257 -20.70 4.18 -17.75
C SER A 257 -19.47 5.01 -17.42
N LEU A 258 -19.54 5.82 -16.35
CA LEU A 258 -18.37 6.57 -15.85
C LEU A 258 -17.17 5.65 -15.60
N SER A 259 -17.40 4.50 -14.97
CA SER A 259 -16.36 3.50 -14.72
C SER A 259 -15.77 2.94 -15.99
N SER A 260 -16.57 2.59 -17.01
CA SER A 260 -16.00 2.02 -18.24
C SER A 260 -15.20 3.06 -19.03
N ALA A 261 -15.67 4.30 -19.10
CA ALA A 261 -14.94 5.38 -19.76
C ALA A 261 -13.61 5.68 -19.02
N ALA A 262 -13.65 5.79 -17.69
CA ALA A 262 -12.44 5.98 -16.88
C ALA A 262 -11.45 4.81 -17.02
N LEU A 263 -11.95 3.57 -17.09
CA LEU A 263 -11.10 2.40 -17.23
C LEU A 263 -10.39 2.37 -18.58
N ILE A 264 -11.08 2.75 -19.67
CA ILE A 264 -10.49 2.87 -21.00
C ILE A 264 -9.39 3.95 -20.99
N ALA A 265 -9.69 5.14 -20.46
CA ALA A 265 -8.72 6.24 -20.35
C ALA A 265 -7.49 5.82 -19.53
N THR A 266 -7.71 5.19 -18.37
CA THR A 266 -6.63 4.72 -17.49
C THR A 266 -5.76 3.66 -18.16
N ASN A 267 -6.36 2.70 -18.86
CA ASN A 267 -5.61 1.62 -19.51
C ASN A 267 -4.74 2.12 -20.67
N ARG A 268 -5.11 3.23 -21.33
CA ARG A 268 -4.26 3.87 -22.35
C ARG A 268 -2.99 4.48 -21.78
N MET A 269 -3.00 4.83 -20.49
CA MET A 269 -1.82 5.29 -19.76
C MET A 269 -0.90 4.12 -19.36
N GLY A 270 -1.16 2.89 -19.85
CA GLY A 270 -0.33 1.71 -19.62
C GLY A 270 -0.75 0.86 -18.43
N PHE A 271 -1.81 1.23 -17.71
CA PHE A 271 -2.38 0.39 -16.67
C PHE A 271 -3.17 -0.80 -17.27
N LYS A 272 -3.20 -1.90 -16.52
CA LYS A 272 -3.92 -3.15 -16.84
C LYS A 272 -5.00 -3.44 -15.81
N TRP A 273 -5.62 -2.39 -15.27
CA TRP A 273 -6.68 -2.54 -14.28
C TRP A 273 -7.93 -3.13 -14.92
N LYS A 274 -8.67 -3.92 -14.14
CA LYS A 274 -9.93 -4.57 -14.58
C LYS A 274 -11.18 -3.86 -14.10
N SER A 275 -11.03 -2.94 -13.15
CA SER A 275 -12.13 -2.15 -12.60
C SER A 275 -11.61 -0.84 -12.01
N ILE A 276 -12.45 0.19 -12.04
CA ILE A 276 -12.18 1.50 -11.44
C ILE A 276 -13.51 2.14 -11.01
N ALA A 277 -13.49 2.93 -9.94
CA ALA A 277 -14.65 3.67 -9.45
C ALA A 277 -14.84 4.96 -10.28
N GLY A 278 -15.90 5.03 -11.09
CA GLY A 278 -16.12 6.14 -12.00
C GLY A 278 -16.12 7.52 -11.32
N PRO A 279 -16.92 7.76 -10.27
CA PRO A 279 -17.04 9.09 -9.67
C PRO A 279 -15.76 9.65 -9.04
N LEU A 280 -14.81 8.79 -8.66
CA LEU A 280 -13.47 9.20 -8.19
C LEU A 280 -12.54 9.67 -9.32
N ASN A 281 -12.90 9.47 -10.59
CA ASN A 281 -11.99 9.62 -11.72
C ASN A 281 -12.43 10.68 -12.74
N TRP A 282 -13.56 11.34 -12.48
CA TRP A 282 -14.08 12.40 -13.33
C TRP A 282 -14.29 13.66 -12.50
N MET A 283 -14.19 14.82 -13.17
CA MET A 283 -14.43 16.13 -12.60
C MET A 283 -15.54 16.84 -13.37
N TYR A 284 -16.29 17.67 -12.66
CA TYR A 284 -17.23 18.63 -13.23
C TYR A 284 -16.93 20.00 -12.64
N GLU A 285 -16.75 21.01 -13.49
CA GLU A 285 -16.41 22.38 -13.07
C GLU A 285 -15.17 22.45 -12.15
N GLY A 286 -14.20 21.56 -12.35
CA GLY A 286 -12.97 21.47 -11.56
C GLY A 286 -13.12 20.74 -10.22
N GLU A 287 -14.29 20.17 -9.92
CA GLU A 287 -14.54 19.40 -8.69
C GLU A 287 -14.73 17.92 -9.01
N VAL A 288 -14.04 17.03 -8.29
CA VAL A 288 -14.20 15.57 -8.41
C VAL A 288 -15.63 15.17 -8.03
N LEU A 289 -16.27 14.28 -8.81
CA LEU A 289 -17.68 13.95 -8.61
C LEU A 289 -17.98 13.36 -7.22
N ASP A 290 -17.05 12.59 -6.67
CA ASP A 290 -17.16 12.03 -5.30
C ASP A 290 -17.09 13.12 -4.21
N VAL A 291 -16.23 14.12 -4.41
CA VAL A 291 -16.11 15.28 -3.50
C VAL A 291 -17.38 16.12 -3.59
N ARG A 292 -17.86 16.39 -4.81
CA ARG A 292 -19.11 17.11 -5.06
C ARG A 292 -20.30 16.43 -4.38
N ARG A 293 -20.39 15.11 -4.52
CA ARG A 293 -21.39 14.29 -3.83
C ARG A 293 -21.32 14.46 -2.33
N SER A 294 -20.13 14.27 -1.74
CA SER A 294 -19.95 14.41 -0.29
C SER A 294 -20.37 15.79 0.19
N ARG A 295 -20.02 16.85 -0.53
CA ARG A 295 -20.39 18.23 -0.21
C ARG A 295 -21.91 18.44 -0.22
N LEU A 296 -22.60 17.93 -1.24
CA LEU A 296 -24.06 18.08 -1.36
C LEU A 296 -24.80 17.23 -0.32
N GLU A 297 -24.39 15.98 -0.10
CA GLU A 297 -24.97 15.10 0.93
C GLU A 297 -24.72 15.62 2.37
N SER A 298 -23.69 16.43 2.58
CA SER A 298 -23.40 17.07 3.89
C SER A 298 -24.10 18.42 4.09
N SER A 299 -24.64 19.00 3.02
CA SER A 299 -25.31 20.30 3.04
C SER A 299 -26.83 20.18 3.25
N ASP A 300 -27.36 18.96 3.12
CA ASP A 300 -28.75 18.57 3.42
C ASP A 300 -28.90 18.10 4.88
#